data_AF-A0A971S7Y6-F1
#
_entry.id   AF-A0A971S7Y6-F1
#
_cell.length_a   1.000
_cell.length_b   1.000
_cell.length_c   1.000
_cell.angle_alpha   90.00
_cell.angle_beta   90.00
_cell.angle_gamma   90.00
#
_symmetry.space_group_name_H-M   'P 1'
#
loop_
_entity.id
_entity.type
_entity.pdbx_description
1 polymer ?
#
loop_
_entity_poly.entity_id
_entity_poly.type
_entity_poly.pdbx_seq_one_letter_code
_entity_poly.pdbx_strand_id
1 'polypeptide(L)'
;MDSKDVINSIQIGLASSDKIREWSYGEVKKPETINYRTLKPEKEGLFCEKIFGPVKDWECNCGKYKRVRYKGVICEKCGVEVTKAKVRRERMGHIELATPVSHIW
;
A
#
# COMPACT_ATOMS: atom_id res chain seq x y z
N MET A 1 -14.15 26.80 2.61
CA MET A 1 -13.23 26.81 3.77
C MET A 1 -12.06 25.91 3.39
N ASP A 2 -11.28 26.31 2.39
CA ASP A 2 -10.09 25.58 1.97
C ASP A 2 -8.92 26.54 2.13
N SER A 3 -8.17 26.35 3.20
CA SER A 3 -6.94 27.06 3.48
C SER A 3 -5.97 26.82 2.31
N LYS A 4 -5.61 27.88 1.59
CA LYS A 4 -4.41 27.87 0.75
C LYS A 4 -3.23 27.81 1.72
N ASP A 5 -2.69 26.61 1.93
CA ASP A 5 -1.48 26.43 2.69
C ASP A 5 -0.33 27.12 1.94
N VAL A 6 0.08 28.29 2.46
CA VAL A 6 1.29 28.98 1.99
C VAL A 6 2.47 28.19 2.55
N ILE A 7 3.09 27.37 1.70
CA ILE A 7 4.28 26.60 2.06
C ILE A 7 5.45 27.57 2.15
N ASN A 8 5.98 27.79 3.36
CA ASN A 8 7.10 28.71 3.59
C ASN A 8 8.46 28.12 3.19
N SER A 9 8.65 26.80 3.33
CA SER A 9 9.89 26.11 2.98
C SER A 9 9.67 24.60 2.86
N ILE A 10 10.51 23.92 2.07
CA ILE A 10 10.53 22.46 1.93
C ILE A 10 11.89 21.95 2.44
N GLN A 11 11.87 20.95 3.32
CA GLN A 11 13.08 20.31 3.83
C GLN A 11 13.26 18.94 3.19
N ILE A 12 14.50 18.62 2.80
CA ILE A 12 14.92 17.30 2.34
C ILE A 12 16.07 16.80 3.22
N GLY A 13 16.14 15.50 3.45
CA GLY A 13 17.18 14.86 4.24
C GLY A 13 17.20 13.36 4.01
N LEU A 14 18.24 12.70 4.54
CA LEU A 14 18.37 11.26 4.48
C LEU A 14 17.26 10.57 5.29
N ALA A 15 16.68 9.52 4.73
CA ALA A 15 15.71 8.68 5.41
C ALA A 15 16.45 7.59 6.19
N SER A 16 16.16 7.46 7.48
CA SER A 16 16.59 6.30 8.27
C SER A 16 15.75 5.07 7.93
N SER A 17 16.28 3.87 8.20
CA SER A 17 15.55 2.61 8.00
C SER A 17 14.21 2.58 8.76
N ASP A 18 14.18 3.12 9.98
CA ASP A 18 12.95 3.18 10.77
C ASP A 18 11.91 4.11 10.14
N LYS A 19 12.33 5.24 9.58
CA LYS A 19 11.44 6.16 8.85
C LYS A 19 10.85 5.52 7.60
N ILE A 20 11.62 4.67 6.90
CA ILE A 20 11.13 3.89 5.75
C ILE A 20 10.06 2.88 6.19
N ARG A 21 10.26 2.22 7.35
CA ARG A 21 9.27 1.29 7.92
C ARG A 21 8.00 2.01 8.37
N GLU A 22 8.11 3.20 8.96
CA GLU A 22 6.96 4.03 9.35
C GLU A 22 6.06 4.43 8.17
N TRP A 23 6.66 4.70 7.01
CA TRP A 23 5.90 5.01 5.80
C TRP A 23 5.19 3.82 5.17
N SER A 24 5.59 2.61 5.56
CA SER A 24 5.17 1.40 4.89
C SER A 24 3.87 0.84 5.45
N TYR A 25 3.02 0.35 4.54
CA TYR A 25 1.80 -0.39 4.86
C TYR A 25 2.01 -1.90 4.91
N GLY A 26 3.23 -2.37 4.62
CA GLY A 26 3.58 -3.78 4.66
C GLY A 26 4.81 -4.15 3.85
N GLU A 27 5.33 -5.33 4.17
CA GLU A 27 6.51 -5.92 3.54
C GLU A 27 6.12 -6.70 2.27
N VAL A 28 6.85 -6.48 1.18
CA VAL A 28 6.72 -7.27 -0.06
C VAL A 28 7.72 -8.42 -0.02
N LYS A 29 7.21 -9.66 0.03
CA LYS A 29 8.02 -10.88 0.15
C LYS A 29 8.18 -11.64 -1.15
N LYS A 30 7.26 -11.40 -2.08
CA LYS A 30 7.07 -12.21 -3.27
C LYS A 30 7.35 -11.39 -4.53
N PRO A 31 8.10 -11.94 -5.51
CA PRO A 31 8.39 -11.24 -6.76
C PRO A 31 7.18 -11.21 -7.70
N GLU A 32 6.16 -12.06 -7.46
CA GLU A 32 5.01 -12.17 -8.34
C GLU A 32 4.19 -10.86 -8.39
N THR A 33 3.64 -10.58 -9.57
CA THR A 33 2.90 -9.33 -9.83
C THR A 33 1.39 -9.57 -9.82
N ILE A 34 0.86 -10.05 -10.93
CA ILE A 34 -0.55 -10.35 -11.16
C ILE A 34 -0.67 -11.75 -11.74
N ASN A 35 -1.74 -12.43 -11.38
CA ASN A 35 -2.07 -13.72 -11.95
C ASN A 35 -2.54 -13.55 -13.39
N TYR A 36 -1.90 -14.21 -14.34
CA TYR A 36 -2.23 -14.06 -15.77
C TYR A 36 -3.62 -14.57 -16.15
N ARG A 37 -4.19 -15.53 -15.39
CA ARG A 37 -5.54 -16.07 -15.68
C ARG A 37 -6.64 -15.22 -15.05
N THR A 38 -6.46 -14.86 -13.79
CA THR A 38 -7.52 -14.16 -13.02
C THR A 38 -7.40 -12.65 -13.07
N LEU A 39 -6.27 -12.12 -13.56
CA LEU A 39 -5.89 -10.70 -13.54
C LEU A 39 -5.90 -10.09 -12.13
N LYS A 40 -5.89 -10.94 -11.09
CA LYS A 40 -5.85 -10.50 -9.69
C LYS A 40 -4.41 -10.36 -9.23
N PRO A 41 -4.10 -9.33 -8.41
CA PRO A 41 -2.80 -9.22 -7.77
C PRO A 41 -2.50 -10.41 -6.86
N GLU A 42 -1.27 -10.89 -6.90
CA GLU A 42 -0.81 -11.96 -6.02
C GLU A 42 -0.66 -11.45 -4.57
N LYS A 43 -0.92 -12.32 -3.60
CA LYS A 43 -0.79 -11.98 -2.18
C LYS A 43 0.69 -11.86 -1.82
N GLU A 44 1.06 -10.80 -1.08
CA GLU A 44 2.45 -10.43 -0.72
C GLU A 44 3.35 -10.08 -1.91
N GLY A 45 2.78 -10.01 -3.12
CA GLY A 45 3.48 -9.59 -4.33
C GLY A 45 3.54 -8.07 -4.51
N LEU A 46 4.15 -7.64 -5.61
CA LEU A 46 4.39 -6.23 -5.93
C LEU A 46 3.11 -5.37 -6.04
N PHE A 47 1.96 -6.00 -6.33
CA PHE A 47 0.68 -5.29 -6.45
C PHE A 47 -0.33 -5.66 -5.36
N CYS A 48 0.11 -6.32 -4.28
CA CYS A 48 -0.76 -6.89 -3.25
C CYS A 48 -1.78 -5.87 -2.69
N GLU A 49 -3.07 -6.23 -2.74
CA GLU A 49 -4.15 -5.36 -2.25
C GLU A 49 -4.13 -5.13 -0.74
N LYS A 50 -3.53 -6.05 0.04
CA LYS A 50 -3.42 -5.91 1.49
C LYS A 50 -2.50 -4.74 1.87
N ILE A 51 -1.43 -4.54 1.12
CA ILE A 51 -0.41 -3.51 1.37
C ILE A 51 -0.85 -2.19 0.73
N PHE A 52 -1.07 -2.21 -0.58
CA PHE A 52 -1.30 -1.00 -1.35
C PHE A 52 -2.76 -0.54 -1.35
N GLY A 53 -3.71 -1.38 -0.92
CA GLY A 53 -5.14 -1.10 -0.95
C GLY A 53 -5.88 -1.76 -2.12
N PRO A 54 -7.22 -1.68 -2.15
CA PRO A 54 -8.05 -2.44 -3.07
C PRO A 54 -7.93 -1.94 -4.53
N VAL A 55 -8.05 -2.85 -5.50
CA VAL A 55 -8.05 -2.49 -6.94
C VAL A 55 -9.35 -1.78 -7.34
N LYS A 56 -10.47 -2.16 -6.73
CA LYS A 56 -11.80 -1.60 -6.98
C LYS A 56 -12.27 -0.82 -5.75
N ASP A 57 -12.95 0.29 -5.99
CA ASP A 57 -13.50 1.11 -4.93
C ASP A 57 -14.45 0.30 -4.05
N TRP A 58 -14.21 0.32 -2.73
CA TRP A 58 -15.07 -0.30 -1.74
C TRP A 58 -15.26 -1.82 -1.89
N GLU A 59 -14.31 -2.52 -2.51
CA GLU A 59 -14.34 -3.98 -2.64
C GLU A 59 -13.05 -4.60 -2.09
N CYS A 60 -13.19 -5.66 -1.29
CA CYS A 60 -12.05 -6.48 -0.87
C CYS A 60 -11.74 -7.60 -1.88
N ASN A 61 -10.50 -8.08 -1.95
CA ASN A 61 -10.06 -9.12 -2.89
C ASN A 61 -10.95 -10.39 -2.94
N CYS A 62 -11.36 -10.87 -1.76
CA CYS A 62 -12.14 -12.11 -1.64
C CYS A 62 -13.63 -11.94 -1.96
N GLY A 63 -14.10 -10.70 -2.12
CA GLY A 63 -15.49 -10.39 -2.43
C GLY A 63 -16.48 -10.48 -1.26
N LYS A 64 -16.04 -10.77 -0.03
CA LYS A 64 -16.89 -10.81 1.19
C LYS A 64 -17.52 -9.44 1.48
N TYR A 65 -16.69 -8.40 1.47
CA TYR A 65 -17.11 -7.02 1.66
C TYR A 65 -17.09 -6.29 0.31
N LYS A 66 -18.25 -5.72 -0.03
CA LYS A 66 -18.49 -4.92 -1.23
C LYS A 66 -19.40 -3.75 -0.89
N ARG A 67 -19.24 -2.66 -1.64
CA ARG A 67 -20.00 -1.39 -1.53
C ARG A 67 -19.58 -0.54 -0.33
N VAL A 68 -19.96 0.74 -0.40
CA VAL A 68 -19.58 1.81 0.54
C VAL A 68 -19.97 1.53 2.00
N ARG A 69 -20.97 0.68 2.24
CA ARG A 69 -21.45 0.36 3.60
C ARG A 69 -20.38 -0.23 4.53
N TYR A 70 -19.35 -0.87 3.98
CA TYR A 70 -18.24 -1.45 4.74
C TYR A 70 -16.99 -0.57 4.74
N LYS A 71 -17.13 0.73 4.49
CA LYS A 71 -16.03 1.70 4.50
C LYS A 71 -15.20 1.56 5.78
N GLY A 72 -13.88 1.38 5.62
CA GLY A 72 -12.91 1.28 6.72
C GLY A 72 -12.81 -0.11 7.36
N VAL A 73 -13.63 -1.09 6.93
CA VAL A 73 -13.54 -2.46 7.45
C VAL A 73 -12.32 -3.17 6.82
N ILE A 74 -11.49 -3.77 7.66
CA ILE A 74 -10.41 -4.67 7.23
C ILE A 74 -10.99 -6.07 7.10
N CYS A 75 -10.88 -6.68 5.92
CA CYS A 75 -11.44 -8.00 5.70
C CYS A 75 -10.66 -9.08 6.46
N GLU A 76 -11.31 -9.84 7.35
CA GLU A 76 -10.65 -10.93 8.10
C GLU A 76 -10.06 -12.04 7.21
N LYS A 77 -10.64 -12.26 6.02
CA LYS A 77 -10.21 -13.34 5.13
C LYS A 77 -9.02 -12.94 4.25
N CYS A 78 -9.04 -11.75 3.65
CA CYS A 78 -7.98 -11.30 2.73
C CYS A 78 -7.07 -10.21 3.30
N GLY A 79 -7.40 -9.62 4.45
CA GLY A 79 -6.66 -8.52 5.07
C GLY A 79 -6.77 -7.18 4.34
N VAL A 80 -7.56 -7.09 3.27
CA VAL A 80 -7.71 -5.87 2.48
C VAL A 80 -8.69 -4.93 3.18
N GLU A 81 -8.28 -3.68 3.34
CA GLU A 81 -9.11 -2.60 3.85
C GLU A 81 -10.07 -2.09 2.75
N VAL A 82 -11.34 -1.96 3.11
CA VAL A 82 -12.38 -1.49 2.19
C VAL A 82 -12.35 0.04 2.14
N THR A 83 -11.62 0.57 1.17
CA THR A 83 -11.45 2.00 0.92
C THR A 83 -11.51 2.31 -0.59
N LYS A 84 -11.26 3.57 -0.98
CA LYS A 84 -11.14 3.96 -2.39
C LYS A 84 -9.83 3.44 -2.96
N ALA A 85 -9.83 2.98 -4.21
CA ALA A 85 -8.63 2.56 -4.93
C ALA A 85 -7.58 3.69 -5.09
N LYS A 86 -8.00 4.95 -4.91
CA LYS A 86 -7.10 6.13 -4.91
C LYS A 86 -5.93 5.98 -3.93
N VAL A 87 -6.11 5.30 -2.79
CA VAL A 87 -5.05 5.11 -1.79
C VAL A 87 -3.81 4.39 -2.35
N ARG A 88 -3.96 3.61 -3.43
CA ARG A 88 -2.84 2.92 -4.10
C ARG A 88 -1.79 3.87 -4.69
N ARG A 89 -2.10 5.16 -4.80
CA ARG A 89 -1.18 6.20 -5.27
C ARG A 89 -0.37 6.85 -4.13
N GLU A 90 -0.77 6.61 -2.89
CA GLU A 90 -0.22 7.26 -1.70
C GLU A 90 0.43 6.26 -0.74
N ARG A 91 -0.06 5.00 -0.70
CA ARG A 91 0.48 3.94 0.15
C ARG A 91 1.80 3.39 -0.40
N MET A 92 2.81 3.35 0.46
CA MET A 92 4.11 2.76 0.16
C MET A 92 4.25 1.35 0.78
N GLY A 93 5.05 0.51 0.14
CA GLY A 93 5.51 -0.77 0.66
C GLY A 93 7.01 -0.71 0.94
N HIS A 94 7.55 -1.68 1.66
CA HIS A 94 9.00 -1.83 1.85
C HIS A 94 9.43 -3.27 1.59
N ILE A 95 10.73 -3.47 1.43
CA ILE A 95 11.38 -4.77 1.37
C ILE A 95 12.41 -4.79 2.49
N GLU A 96 12.32 -5.79 3.36
CA GLU A 96 13.33 -5.99 4.39
C GLU A 96 14.51 -6.75 3.77
N LEU A 97 15.67 -6.11 3.73
CA LEU A 97 16.88 -6.72 3.17
C LEU A 97 17.51 -7.64 4.23
N ALA A 98 17.95 -8.82 3.81
CA ALA A 98 18.65 -9.75 4.70
C ALA A 98 20.01 -9.21 5.19
N THR A 99 20.62 -8.31 4.41
CA THR A 99 21.93 -7.71 4.70
C THR A 99 21.92 -6.22 4.38
N PRO A 100 22.70 -5.40 5.10
CA PRO A 100 22.84 -3.99 4.79
C PRO A 100 23.48 -3.78 3.42
N VAL A 101 23.06 -2.73 2.72
CA VAL A 101 23.53 -2.36 1.38
C VAL A 101 23.84 -0.87 1.36
N SER A 102 24.92 -0.49 0.68
CA SER A 102 25.27 0.92 0.47
C SER A 102 24.38 1.56 -0.59
N HIS A 103 23.93 2.79 -0.33
CA HIS A 103 23.29 3.61 -1.34
C HIS A 103 24.36 4.10 -2.33
N ILE A 104 24.12 3.98 -3.63
CA ILE A 104 25.13 4.24 -4.68
C ILE A 104 25.42 5.74 -4.90
N TRP A 105 24.51 6.61 -4.46
CA TRP A 105 24.68 8.08 -4.54
C TRP A 105 25.42 8.63 -3.34
#